data_AF-A0A2N7S5E3-F1
#
_entry.id   AF-A0A2N7S5E3-F1
#
_cell.length_a   1.000
_cell.length_b   1.000
_cell.length_c   1.000
_cell.angle_alpha   90.00
_cell.angle_beta   90.00
_cell.angle_gamma   90.00
#
_symmetry.space_group_name_H-M   'P 1'
#
loop_
_entity.id
_entity.type
_entity.pdbx_description
1 polymer ?
#
loop_
_entity_poly.entity_id
_entity_poly.type
_entity_poly.pdbx_seq_one_letter_code
_entity_poly.pdbx_strand_id
1 'polypeptide(L)'
;MVTAQQVIDWLELRTVTTDDAHLALIVPAVNAYVGALPSIDRVTDTEGNTQWAGTTHLGAVMLASRLYRRKNSPHGIESVGDMSTYVSRYDSDISRLLNIDTFRKPLVG
;
A
#
# COMPACT_ATOMS: atom_id res chain seq x y z
N MET A 1 -0.49 -8.45 -7.67
CA MET A 1 -1.19 -8.37 -6.38
C MET A 1 -0.15 -8.45 -5.28
N VAL A 2 -0.40 -7.82 -4.13
CA VAL A 2 0.55 -7.84 -2.99
C VAL A 2 0.28 -9.01 -2.05
N THR A 3 1.31 -9.48 -1.36
CA THR A 3 1.24 -10.56 -0.36
C THR A 3 1.57 -10.07 1.05
N ALA A 4 1.17 -10.83 2.07
CA ALA A 4 1.53 -10.53 3.47
C ALA A 4 3.06 -10.54 3.68
N GLN A 5 3.77 -11.48 3.04
CA GLN A 5 5.23 -11.57 3.13
C GLN A 5 5.90 -10.30 2.61
N GLN A 6 5.45 -9.75 1.47
CA GLN A 6 6.00 -8.51 0.92
C GLN A 6 5.83 -7.31 1.87
N VAL A 7 4.73 -7.26 2.63
CA VAL A 7 4.50 -6.22 3.64
C VAL A 7 5.42 -6.41 4.84
N ILE A 8 5.61 -7.66 5.30
CA ILE A 8 6.54 -8.01 6.38
C ILE A 8 7.97 -7.63 6.01
N ASP A 9 8.40 -8.00 4.80
CA ASP A 9 9.73 -7.71 4.27
C ASP A 9 9.95 -6.19 4.13
N TRP A 10 8.98 -5.48 3.55
CA TRP A 10 9.03 -4.02 3.39
C TRP A 10 9.17 -3.28 4.73
N LEU A 11 8.50 -3.79 5.77
CA LEU A 11 8.50 -3.19 7.10
C LEU A 11 9.61 -3.72 8.00
N GLU A 12 10.42 -4.66 7.51
CA GLU A 12 11.48 -5.35 8.26
C GLU A 12 10.99 -5.97 9.58
N LEU A 13 9.76 -6.51 9.58
CA LEU A 13 9.14 -7.04 10.80
C LEU A 13 9.67 -8.44 11.12
N ARG A 14 10.51 -8.54 12.14
CA ARG A 14 11.15 -9.82 12.51
C ARG A 14 10.27 -10.76 13.32
N THR A 15 9.21 -10.25 13.94
CA THR A 15 8.35 -11.00 14.88
C THR A 15 6.95 -11.29 14.34
N VAL A 16 6.61 -10.71 13.18
CA VAL A 16 5.28 -10.84 12.56
C VAL A 16 5.36 -11.91 11.49
N THR A 17 4.38 -12.81 11.45
CA THR A 17 4.27 -13.85 10.43
C THR A 17 3.14 -13.53 9.46
N THR A 18 3.06 -14.28 8.36
CA THR A 18 2.00 -14.15 7.34
C THR A 18 0.60 -14.42 7.88
N ASP A 19 0.49 -15.07 9.04
CA ASP A 19 -0.77 -15.41 9.70
C ASP A 19 -1.29 -14.28 10.62
N ASP A 20 -0.63 -13.12 10.64
CA ASP A 20 -1.09 -11.96 11.41
C ASP A 20 -2.49 -11.54 10.98
N ALA A 21 -3.40 -11.45 11.95
CA ALA A 21 -4.81 -11.15 11.72
C ALA A 21 -5.06 -9.79 11.05
N HIS A 22 -4.20 -8.80 11.28
CA HIS A 22 -4.32 -7.50 10.61
C HIS A 22 -3.84 -7.58 9.17
N LEU A 23 -2.74 -8.29 8.89
CA LEU A 23 -2.30 -8.53 7.51
C LEU A 23 -3.33 -9.33 6.71
N ALA A 24 -3.98 -10.32 7.34
CA ALA A 24 -5.07 -11.10 6.75
C ALA A 24 -6.29 -10.23 6.35
N LEU A 25 -6.51 -9.09 7.03
CA LEU A 25 -7.54 -8.12 6.66
C LEU A 25 -7.06 -7.10 5.62
N ILE A 26 -5.86 -6.55 5.84
CA ILE A 26 -5.34 -5.41 5.06
C ILE A 26 -4.96 -5.83 3.64
N VAL A 27 -4.27 -6.96 3.48
CA VAL A 27 -3.74 -7.38 2.18
C VAL A 27 -4.85 -7.65 1.16
N PRO A 28 -5.92 -8.43 1.48
CA PRO A 28 -7.03 -8.61 0.56
C PRO A 28 -7.76 -7.29 0.24
N ALA A 29 -7.96 -6.42 1.24
CA ALA A 29 -8.63 -5.14 1.06
C ALA A 29 -7.84 -4.20 0.12
N VAL A 30 -6.52 -4.11 0.29
CA VAL A 30 -5.65 -3.33 -0.59
C VAL A 30 -5.64 -3.92 -1.99
N ASN A 31 -5.59 -5.25 -2.11
CA ASN A 31 -5.66 -5.93 -3.40
C ASN A 31 -6.95 -5.62 -4.16
N ALA A 32 -8.09 -5.71 -3.48
CA ALA A 32 -9.39 -5.37 -4.06
C ALA A 32 -9.47 -3.89 -4.45
N TYR A 33 -9.05 -2.99 -3.54
CA TYR A 33 -9.06 -1.55 -3.79
C TYR A 33 -8.21 -1.16 -5.00
N VAL A 34 -6.92 -1.53 -5.00
CA VAL A 34 -6.00 -1.20 -6.09
C VAL A 34 -6.44 -1.85 -7.39
N GLY A 35 -6.93 -3.10 -7.34
CA GLY A 35 -7.45 -3.80 -8.51
C GLY A 35 -8.63 -3.09 -9.18
N ALA A 36 -9.49 -2.44 -8.38
CA ALA A 36 -10.67 -1.70 -8.84
C ALA A 36 -10.34 -0.30 -9.36
N LEU A 37 -9.12 0.21 -9.18
CA LEU A 37 -8.77 1.55 -9.66
C LEU A 37 -8.75 1.61 -11.20
N PRO A 38 -9.35 2.65 -11.81
CA PRO A 38 -9.45 2.76 -13.26
C PRO A 38 -8.13 3.16 -13.92
N SER A 39 -7.28 3.91 -13.20
CA SER A 39 -6.09 4.57 -13.77
C SER A 39 -4.76 3.91 -13.37
N ILE A 40 -4.79 2.73 -12.75
CA ILE A 40 -3.55 2.02 -12.41
C ILE A 40 -2.86 1.46 -13.64
N ASP A 41 -1.54 1.39 -13.55
CA ASP A 41 -0.70 0.86 -14.62
C ASP A 41 -0.67 -0.65 -14.58
N ARG A 42 -0.92 -1.26 -15.74
CA ARG A 42 -0.94 -2.71 -15.93
C ARG A 42 0.01 -3.07 -17.07
N VAL A 43 0.69 -4.21 -16.91
CA VAL A 43 1.56 -4.81 -17.92
C VAL A 43 0.92 -6.12 -18.35
N THR A 44 0.91 -6.37 -19.65
CA THR A 44 0.49 -7.67 -20.21
C THR A 44 1.74 -8.49 -20.48
N ASP A 45 1.78 -9.71 -19.94
CA ASP A 45 2.86 -10.65 -20.22
C ASP A 45 2.81 -11.16 -21.66
N THR A 46 3.89 -11.77 -22.10
CA THR A 46 4.02 -12.61 -23.31
C THR A 46 2.94 -13.69 -23.41
N GLU A 47 2.43 -14.18 -22.28
CA GLU A 47 1.33 -15.15 -22.19
C GLU A 47 -0.07 -14.52 -22.26
N GLY A 48 -0.18 -13.20 -22.41
CA GLY A 48 -1.46 -12.47 -22.46
C GLY A 48 -2.06 -12.15 -21.08
N ASN A 49 -1.40 -12.53 -19.99
CA ASN A 49 -1.87 -12.28 -18.64
C ASN A 49 -1.66 -10.81 -18.24
N THR A 50 -2.74 -10.12 -17.84
CA THR A 50 -2.65 -8.75 -17.32
C THR A 50 -2.27 -8.76 -15.85
N GLN A 51 -1.13 -8.15 -15.55
CA GLN A 51 -0.57 -8.00 -14.21
C GLN A 51 -0.36 -6.52 -13.87
N TRP A 52 -0.21 -6.21 -12.58
CA TRP A 52 0.11 -4.85 -12.16
C TRP A 52 1.52 -4.47 -12.61
N ALA A 53 1.68 -3.25 -13.13
CA ALA A 53 3.00 -2.71 -13.40
C ALA A 53 3.78 -2.53 -12.08
N GLY A 54 5.12 -2.50 -12.16
CA GLY A 54 5.98 -2.37 -10.99
C GLY A 54 5.66 -1.14 -10.11
N THR A 55 5.28 -0.02 -10.72
CA THR A 55 4.84 1.20 -10.02
C THR A 55 3.58 0.97 -9.19
N THR A 56 2.56 0.34 -9.79
CA THR A 56 1.31 0.00 -9.11
C THR A 56 1.54 -1.02 -8.01
N HIS A 57 2.40 -2.01 -8.26
CA HIS A 57 2.77 -3.00 -7.25
C HIS A 57 3.46 -2.35 -6.05
N LEU A 58 4.46 -1.49 -6.28
CA LEU A 58 5.15 -0.77 -5.20
C LEU A 58 4.19 0.14 -4.42
N GLY A 59 3.35 0.91 -5.12
CA GLY A 59 2.34 1.75 -4.48
C GLY A 59 1.37 0.96 -3.60
N ALA A 60 0.98 -0.24 -4.04
CA ALA A 60 0.14 -1.14 -3.25
C ALA A 60 0.85 -1.68 -2.01
N VAL A 61 2.14 -2.05 -2.10
CA VAL A 61 2.95 -2.48 -0.94
C VAL A 61 3.05 -1.33 0.06
N MET A 62 3.38 -0.13 -0.39
CA MET A 62 3.47 1.06 0.47
C MET A 62 2.14 1.36 1.17
N LEU A 63 1.02 1.27 0.44
CA LEU A 63 -0.32 1.47 1.00
C LEU A 63 -0.64 0.43 2.09
N ALA A 64 -0.41 -0.86 1.82
CA ALA A 64 -0.64 -1.92 2.80
C ALA A 64 0.23 -1.76 4.05
N SER A 65 1.53 -1.51 3.88
CA SER A 65 2.48 -1.25 4.95
C SER A 65 2.07 -0.06 5.82
N ARG A 66 1.58 1.00 5.18
CA ARG A 66 1.13 2.20 5.87
C ARG A 66 -0.14 1.96 6.68
N LEU A 67 -1.12 1.24 6.14
CA LEU A 67 -2.32 0.84 6.89
C LEU A 67 -1.95 -0.05 8.08
N TYR A 68 -0.98 -0.95 7.91
CA TYR A 68 -0.51 -1.81 8.99
C TYR A 68 0.19 -1.02 10.10
N ARG A 69 0.98 0.02 9.80
CA ARG A 69 1.59 0.90 10.83
C ARG A 69 0.55 1.73 11.58
N ARG A 70 -0.49 2.20 10.91
CA ARG A 70 -1.55 3.03 11.52
C ARG A 70 -2.28 2.37 12.69
N LYS A 71 -2.29 1.03 12.78
CA LYS A 71 -2.85 0.33 13.95
C LYS A 71 -2.13 0.71 15.25
N ASN A 72 -0.84 1.01 15.19
CA ASN A 72 -0.02 1.35 16.35
C ASN A 72 -0.07 2.85 16.70
N SER A 73 -0.49 3.70 15.76
CA SER A 73 -0.70 5.13 15.99
C SER A 73 -1.97 5.63 15.27
N PRO A 74 -3.17 5.34 15.84
CA PRO A 74 -4.43 5.75 15.23
C PRO A 74 -4.58 7.28 15.09
N HIS A 75 -3.97 8.04 16.01
CA HIS A 75 -4.01 9.50 16.02
C HIS A 75 -2.85 10.17 15.23
N GLY A 76 -1.90 9.40 14.69
CA GLY A 76 -0.72 9.92 13.99
C GLY A 76 0.32 10.56 14.92
N ILE A 77 0.27 10.23 16.21
CA ILE A 77 1.24 10.60 17.23
C ILE A 77 1.99 9.32 17.60
N GLU A 78 3.28 9.25 17.28
CA GLU A 78 4.16 8.21 17.83
C GLU A 78 4.99 8.89 18.94
N SER A 79 4.80 8.43 20.18
CA SER A 79 5.61 8.88 21.31
C SER A 79 6.93 8.10 21.31
N VAL A 80 8.04 8.78 21.04
CA VAL A 80 9.39 8.23 21.22
C VAL A 80 9.98 8.92 22.43
N GLY A 81 9.84 8.30 23.62
CA GLY A 81 10.18 8.93 24.90
C GLY A 81 9.24 10.10 25.25
N ASP A 82 9.77 11.18 25.85
CA ASP A 82 9.02 12.39 26.25
C ASP A 82 8.74 13.37 25.09
N MET A 83 9.18 13.05 23.86
CA MET A 83 9.00 13.92 22.70
C MET A 83 7.97 13.31 21.74
N SER A 84 6.87 14.03 21.52
CA SER A 84 5.83 13.63 20.57
C SER A 84 6.19 14.11 19.17
N THR A 85 6.38 13.18 18.23
CA THR A 85 6.60 13.50 16.82
C THR A 85 5.32 13.22 16.03
N TYR A 86 4.88 14.20 15.23
CA TYR A 86 3.74 14.04 14.34
C TYR A 86 4.17 13.31 13.07
N VAL A 87 3.56 12.16 12.81
CA VAL A 87 3.77 11.43 11.55
C VAL A 87 2.75 11.91 10.53
N SER A 88 3.22 12.35 9.36
CA SER A 88 2.34 12.85 8.29
C SER A 88 1.29 11.80 7.91
N ARG A 89 0.02 12.23 7.95
CA ARG A 89 -1.13 11.40 7.56
C ARG A 89 -1.30 11.28 6.05
N TYR A 90 -0.45 11.92 5.26
CA TYR A 90 -0.50 11.86 3.81
C TYR A 90 0.89 11.53 3.26
N ASP A 91 0.91 10.53 2.39
CA ASP A 91 2.10 10.09 1.66
C ASP A 91 1.80 10.30 0.17
N SER A 92 2.37 11.36 -0.39
CA SER A 92 2.10 11.76 -1.77
C SER A 92 2.69 10.81 -2.78
N ASP A 93 3.68 9.99 -2.41
CA ASP A 93 4.30 9.03 -3.31
C ASP A 93 3.38 7.84 -3.57
N ILE A 94 2.59 7.42 -2.57
CA ILE A 94 1.50 6.44 -2.80
C ILE A 94 0.50 6.99 -3.83
N SER A 95 0.09 8.25 -3.70
CA SER A 95 -0.86 8.86 -4.63
C SER A 95 -0.29 8.97 -6.05
N ARG A 96 1.01 9.28 -6.19
CA ARG A 96 1.72 9.30 -7.47
C ARG A 96 1.79 7.92 -8.10
N LEU A 97 2.22 6.90 -7.35
CA LEU A 97 2.42 5.55 -7.86
C LEU A 97 1.11 4.86 -8.28
N LEU A 98 0.01 5.17 -7.59
CA LEU A 98 -1.31 4.60 -7.86
C LEU A 98 -2.16 5.45 -8.82
N ASN A 99 -1.66 6.59 -9.30
CA ASN A 99 -2.39 7.54 -10.15
C ASN A 99 -3.76 7.92 -9.54
N ILE A 100 -3.77 8.29 -8.26
CA ILE A 100 -4.97 8.73 -7.52
C ILE A 100 -4.84 10.20 -7.10
N ASP A 101 -5.91 10.76 -6.56
CA ASP A 101 -6.00 12.17 -6.15
C ASP A 101 -5.62 13.13 -7.30
N THR A 102 -4.66 14.01 -7.04
CA THR A 102 -4.14 15.00 -7.99
C THR A 102 -3.32 14.40 -9.12
N PHE A 103 -2.92 13.12 -9.04
CA PHE A 103 -2.10 12.43 -10.04
C PHE A 103 -2.93 11.51 -10.94
N ARG A 104 -4.27 11.60 -10.87
CA ARG A 104 -5.15 10.78 -11.70
C ARG A 104 -4.97 11.13 -13.18
N LYS A 105 -4.76 10.08 -13.99
CA LYS A 105 -4.67 10.23 -15.45
C LYS A 105 -6.02 10.70 -16.02
N PRO A 106 -6.03 11.60 -17.02
CA PRO A 106 -7.26 12.00 -17.68
C PRO A 106 -7.93 10.78 -18.31
N LEU A 107 -9.24 10.64 -18.10
CA LEU A 107 -10.07 9.62 -18.71
C LEU A 107 -10.87 10.30 -19.82
N VAL A 108 -10.71 9.81 -21.05
CA VAL A 108 -11.58 10.18 -22.17
C VAL A 108 -12.69 9.12 -22.19
N GLY A 109 -13.92 9.56 -21.91
CA GLY A 109 -15.13 8.74 -21.98
C GLY A 109 -15.91 9.01 -23.26
#